data_AF-A0A972U247-F1
#
_entry.id   AF-A0A972U247-F1
#
_cell.length_a   1.000
_cell.length_b   1.000
_cell.length_c   1.000
_cell.angle_alpha   90.00
_cell.angle_beta   90.00
_cell.angle_gamma   90.00
#
_symmetry.space_group_name_H-M   'P 1'
#
loop_
_entity.id
_entity.type
_entity.pdbx_description
1 polymer ?
#
loop_
_entity_poly.entity_id
_entity_poly.type
_entity_poly.pdbx_seq_one_letter_code
_entity_poly.pdbx_strand_id
1 'polypeptide(L)'
;MTAIAAFTGCGVATTDEVSTDSRATATPTTSTQCGGSTGLDIALANNSGQPDTAVNWFVQQTRVGAPNPELIAGPFTYDKTNSVTCGPMNAGQVVITFGNDGSVTPPAAPVPNPADQPTYSQPSPDTEPKRFQTVELTIPGIVNLTAVDMVGIPIDMATSDGTSRVWKCYTDVVQASLRKTLAAAGGDYSRTVRTGTNGKFLRLVSPNIVSGLNKSGYPKFDAYLSSLNGQTLTVKRTKGVDYSPYGYSYSGVVKADGSIVFAPTDKGSKEPSLTIPVGTLTSNDGVPAHTGIYGNNSPYLVGASKTNHYVSENDKYAAIYRDVVAAFAYGFWSKGGANDSSQFSTQSSSGPFQGAQPKNADRYNAWAAALWPVTGAYGFAFEDTFNPGDRNPAIPVKASGQLTLTIQPDITPPNRGC
;
A
#
# COMPACT_ATOMS: atom_id res chain seq x y z
N MET A 1 52.58 26.63 25.61
CA MET A 1 51.16 26.30 25.82
C MET A 1 50.39 26.85 24.64
N THR A 2 49.63 26.14 23.81
CA THR A 2 49.48 24.71 23.49
C THR A 2 48.87 24.73 22.08
N ALA A 3 49.32 23.81 21.23
CA ALA A 3 49.09 23.78 19.80
C ALA A 3 47.64 23.44 19.40
N ILE A 4 47.24 23.98 18.24
CA ILE A 4 46.04 23.61 17.46
C ILE A 4 46.37 22.30 16.73
N ALA A 5 45.60 21.25 16.97
CA ALA A 5 45.68 19.98 16.26
C ALA A 5 44.47 19.81 15.33
N ALA A 6 44.75 19.55 14.06
CA ALA A 6 43.80 19.07 13.07
C ALA A 6 43.35 17.65 13.41
N PHE A 7 42.06 17.35 13.23
CA PHE A 7 41.56 15.98 13.21
C PHE A 7 41.10 15.61 11.80
N THR A 8 41.87 14.70 11.21
CA THR A 8 41.61 13.90 10.02
C THR A 8 40.55 12.83 10.28
N GLY A 9 39.95 12.35 9.18
CA GLY A 9 38.71 11.58 9.12
C GLY A 9 38.64 10.26 9.89
N CYS A 10 37.41 9.82 10.10
CA CYS A 10 37.03 8.42 10.20
C CYS A 10 35.86 8.18 9.25
N GLY A 11 36.07 7.24 8.33
CA GLY A 11 35.11 6.84 7.32
C GLY A 11 33.91 6.12 7.94
N VAL A 12 32.75 6.35 7.35
CA VAL A 12 31.53 5.63 7.61
C VAL A 12 31.60 4.31 6.83
N ALA A 13 31.81 3.20 7.54
CA ALA A 13 31.53 1.87 7.03
C ALA A 13 30.14 1.47 7.53
N THR A 14 29.12 1.64 6.68
CA THR A 14 27.82 1.00 6.82
C THR A 14 27.94 -0.43 6.31
N THR A 15 28.10 -1.37 7.23
CA THR A 15 27.65 -2.75 7.01
C THR A 15 26.52 -2.96 8.00
N ASP A 16 25.29 -2.88 7.51
CA ASP A 16 24.13 -3.45 8.20
C ASP A 16 24.42 -4.95 8.36
N GLU A 17 24.84 -5.34 9.57
CA GLU A 17 24.83 -6.74 9.96
C GLU A 17 23.37 -7.21 9.93
N VAL A 18 23.05 -8.01 8.90
CA VAL A 18 21.89 -8.89 8.91
C VAL A 18 22.09 -9.85 10.08
N SER A 19 21.58 -9.47 11.26
CA SER A 19 21.47 -10.35 12.40
C SER A 19 20.44 -11.44 12.07
N THR A 20 20.96 -12.60 11.66
CA THR A 20 20.18 -13.83 11.57
C THR A 20 19.87 -14.31 12.99
N ASP A 21 18.79 -13.79 13.58
CA ASP A 21 18.23 -14.35 14.81
C ASP A 21 17.76 -15.78 14.52
N SER A 22 18.54 -16.74 14.99
CA SER A 22 18.35 -18.17 14.85
C SER A 22 17.27 -18.69 15.82
N ARG A 23 16.07 -18.11 15.75
CA ARG A 23 14.87 -18.73 16.34
C ARG A 23 14.24 -19.65 15.31
N ALA A 24 14.34 -20.94 15.62
CA ALA A 24 13.73 -22.10 14.98
C ALA A 24 13.02 -21.82 13.64
N THR A 25 13.72 -22.07 12.54
CA THR A 25 13.07 -22.49 11.30
C THR A 25 12.28 -23.75 11.62
N ALA A 26 10.97 -23.59 11.88
CA ALA A 26 10.07 -24.73 11.96
C ALA A 26 10.24 -25.51 10.66
N THR A 27 10.73 -26.75 10.76
CA THR A 27 10.85 -27.63 9.60
C THR A 27 9.43 -27.81 9.04
N PRO A 28 9.19 -27.58 7.74
CA PRO A 28 7.85 -27.70 7.17
C PRO A 28 7.27 -29.07 7.48
N THR A 29 6.21 -29.12 8.28
CA THR A 29 5.60 -30.38 8.73
C THR A 29 4.70 -30.98 7.65
N THR A 30 4.12 -30.15 6.77
CA THR A 30 3.41 -30.58 5.55
C THR A 30 3.45 -29.49 4.47
N SER A 31 3.66 -29.89 3.21
CA SER A 31 3.50 -29.02 2.02
C SER A 31 2.23 -29.44 1.28
N THR A 32 1.34 -28.47 1.02
CA THR A 32 0.12 -28.66 0.21
C THR A 32 0.30 -28.00 -1.15
N GLN A 33 -0.41 -28.46 -2.20
CA GLN A 33 -0.34 -27.88 -3.54
C GLN A 33 -1.57 -27.01 -3.85
N CYS A 34 -1.34 -25.83 -4.44
CA CYS A 34 -2.33 -24.95 -5.05
C CYS A 34 -2.08 -24.92 -6.57
N GLY A 35 -2.57 -25.94 -7.28
CA GLY A 35 -2.47 -26.03 -8.74
C GLY A 35 -1.14 -26.57 -9.26
N GLY A 36 -1.03 -27.90 -9.35
CA GLY A 36 0.07 -28.63 -9.99
C GLY A 36 1.29 -28.88 -9.10
N SER A 37 2.18 -29.78 -9.53
CA SER A 37 3.37 -30.20 -8.78
C SER A 37 4.60 -29.29 -8.92
N THR A 38 4.47 -28.17 -9.62
CA THR A 38 5.55 -27.21 -9.89
C THR A 38 5.02 -25.80 -9.63
N GLY A 39 5.71 -25.02 -8.81
CA GLY A 39 5.26 -23.68 -8.44
C GLY A 39 6.19 -22.94 -7.48
N LEU A 40 5.75 -21.78 -7.03
CA LEU A 40 6.38 -21.00 -5.97
C LEU A 40 5.96 -21.59 -4.62
N ASP A 41 6.92 -21.97 -3.79
CA ASP A 41 6.66 -22.37 -2.40
C ASP A 41 6.44 -21.12 -1.55
N ILE A 42 5.23 -20.95 -1.04
CA ILE A 42 4.86 -19.86 -0.12
C ILE A 42 4.95 -20.43 1.29
N ALA A 43 5.99 -20.03 2.03
CA ALA A 43 6.25 -20.46 3.39
C ALA A 43 5.87 -19.36 4.39
N LEU A 44 5.28 -19.74 5.51
CA LEU A 44 4.95 -18.87 6.63
C LEU A 44 5.94 -19.13 7.78
N ALA A 45 6.34 -18.09 8.49
CA ALA A 45 7.12 -18.15 9.72
C ALA A 45 6.40 -17.35 10.81
N ASN A 46 6.17 -17.97 11.97
CA ASN A 46 5.43 -17.35 13.07
C ASN A 46 6.38 -16.81 14.16
N ASN A 47 6.70 -15.51 14.11
CA ASN A 47 7.41 -14.80 15.19
C ASN A 47 6.49 -13.93 16.04
N SER A 48 5.17 -14.02 15.85
CA SER A 48 4.20 -13.10 16.46
C SER A 48 4.06 -13.23 17.98
N GLY A 49 4.50 -14.35 18.54
CA GLY A 49 4.20 -14.74 19.93
C GLY A 49 2.80 -15.32 20.12
N GLN A 50 1.97 -15.39 19.07
CA GLN A 50 0.73 -16.17 19.10
C GLN A 50 1.05 -17.67 19.04
N PRO A 51 0.26 -18.52 19.72
CA PRO A 51 0.33 -19.97 19.54
C PRO A 51 0.15 -20.34 18.06
N ASP A 52 0.87 -21.36 17.59
CA ASP A 52 0.77 -21.83 16.20
C ASP A 52 -0.65 -22.25 15.81
N THR A 53 -1.43 -22.77 16.77
CA THR A 53 -2.85 -23.10 16.60
C THR A 53 -3.77 -21.89 16.45
N ALA A 54 -3.28 -20.69 16.77
CA ALA A 54 -3.99 -19.42 16.69
C ALA A 54 -3.70 -18.65 15.39
N VAL A 55 -2.73 -19.10 14.60
CA VAL A 55 -2.33 -18.48 13.34
C VAL A 55 -2.98 -19.27 12.20
N ASN A 56 -3.91 -18.63 11.51
CA ASN A 56 -4.61 -19.24 10.39
C ASN A 56 -4.30 -18.50 9.11
N TRP A 57 -4.25 -19.22 7.99
CA TRP A 57 -3.98 -18.60 6.70
C TRP A 57 -4.57 -19.38 5.52
N PHE A 58 -4.71 -18.70 4.39
CA PHE A 58 -5.18 -19.28 3.14
C PHE A 58 -4.70 -18.47 1.94
N VAL A 59 -4.80 -19.07 0.76
CA VAL A 59 -4.50 -18.45 -0.52
C VAL A 59 -5.77 -18.40 -1.36
N GLN A 60 -6.04 -17.24 -1.95
CA GLN A 60 -7.20 -17.01 -2.82
C GLN A 60 -6.80 -16.27 -4.08
N GLN A 61 -7.67 -16.29 -5.08
CA GLN A 61 -7.47 -15.60 -6.36
C GLN A 61 -8.77 -15.01 -6.87
N THR A 62 -8.72 -13.79 -7.41
CA THR A 62 -9.84 -13.22 -8.15
C THR A 62 -9.67 -13.52 -9.64
N ARG A 63 -10.56 -14.33 -10.22
CA ARG A 63 -10.55 -14.57 -11.66
C ARG A 63 -11.17 -13.39 -12.41
N VAL A 64 -10.70 -13.16 -13.64
CA VAL A 64 -11.31 -12.17 -14.53
C VAL A 64 -12.78 -12.51 -14.73
N GLY A 65 -13.66 -11.56 -14.43
CA GLY A 65 -15.11 -11.72 -14.53
C GLY A 65 -15.78 -12.40 -13.34
N ALA A 66 -15.03 -12.86 -12.34
CA ALA A 66 -15.61 -13.37 -11.10
C ALA A 66 -15.92 -12.21 -10.14
N PRO A 67 -17.11 -12.17 -9.51
CA PRO A 67 -17.48 -11.12 -8.58
C PRO A 67 -16.77 -11.25 -7.22
N ASN A 68 -16.28 -12.45 -6.89
CA ASN A 68 -15.65 -12.76 -5.61
C ASN A 68 -14.34 -13.55 -5.81
N PRO A 69 -13.39 -13.44 -4.88
CA PRO A 69 -12.24 -14.34 -4.82
C PRO A 69 -12.65 -15.81 -4.64
N GLU A 70 -11.89 -16.70 -5.26
CA GLU A 70 -11.96 -18.14 -5.06
C GLU A 70 -10.83 -18.59 -4.13
N LEU A 71 -11.13 -19.48 -3.19
CA LEU A 71 -10.12 -20.12 -2.35
C LEU A 71 -9.33 -21.13 -3.19
N ILE A 72 -8.01 -20.94 -3.23
CA ILE A 72 -7.08 -21.77 -4.01
C ILE A 72 -6.40 -22.79 -3.11
N ALA A 73 -6.08 -22.42 -1.87
CA ALA A 73 -5.54 -23.33 -0.88
C ALA A 73 -5.91 -22.90 0.55
N GLY A 74 -6.13 -23.90 1.40
CA GLY A 74 -6.53 -23.72 2.79
C GLY A 74 -8.03 -23.96 2.98
N PRO A 75 -8.59 -23.52 4.12
CA PRO A 75 -7.88 -22.85 5.19
C PRO A 75 -6.90 -23.75 5.95
N PHE A 76 -5.85 -23.15 6.50
CA PHE A 76 -4.82 -23.82 7.28
C PHE A 76 -4.67 -23.21 8.68
N THR A 77 -4.23 -24.02 9.63
CA THR A 77 -3.61 -23.57 10.87
C THR A 77 -2.09 -23.78 10.75
N TYR A 78 -1.29 -22.87 11.31
CA TYR A 78 0.17 -22.88 11.14
C TYR A 78 0.82 -24.17 11.67
N ASP A 79 0.32 -24.72 12.78
CA ASP A 79 0.77 -25.98 13.38
C ASP A 79 0.62 -27.18 12.44
N LYS A 80 -0.34 -27.12 11.50
CA LYS A 80 -0.62 -28.20 10.55
C LYS A 80 0.09 -27.99 9.22
N THR A 81 0.02 -26.78 8.68
CA THR A 81 0.56 -26.44 7.36
C THR A 81 1.17 -25.05 7.42
N ASN A 82 2.48 -24.98 7.18
CA ASN A 82 3.27 -23.76 7.18
C ASN A 82 3.90 -23.46 5.81
N SER A 83 3.68 -24.30 4.79
CA SER A 83 4.00 -23.94 3.41
C SER A 83 3.01 -24.53 2.40
N VAL A 84 2.87 -23.83 1.27
CA VAL A 84 2.04 -24.26 0.14
C VAL A 84 2.74 -23.95 -1.18
N THR A 85 2.78 -24.89 -2.11
CA THR A 85 3.35 -24.67 -3.45
C THR A 85 2.24 -24.27 -4.42
N CYS A 86 2.28 -23.03 -4.92
CA CYS A 86 1.27 -22.53 -5.87
C CYS A 86 1.82 -22.41 -7.28
N GLY A 87 1.03 -22.87 -8.25
CA GLY A 87 1.25 -22.63 -9.67
C GLY A 87 0.98 -21.18 -10.08
N PRO A 88 0.92 -20.91 -11.40
CA PRO A 88 0.66 -19.56 -11.90
C PRO A 88 -0.66 -18.97 -11.41
N MET A 89 -0.64 -17.72 -10.98
CA MET A 89 -1.80 -17.00 -10.45
C MET A 89 -1.75 -15.52 -10.84
N ASN A 90 -2.90 -14.96 -11.20
CA ASN A 90 -3.09 -13.53 -11.44
C ASN A 90 -4.06 -12.98 -10.38
N ALA A 91 -3.72 -11.86 -9.74
CA ALA A 91 -4.53 -11.27 -8.66
C ALA A 91 -4.79 -12.26 -7.50
N GLY A 92 -3.72 -12.93 -7.08
CA GLY A 92 -3.68 -13.80 -5.92
C GLY A 92 -3.45 -13.03 -4.63
N GLN A 93 -3.86 -13.61 -3.51
CA GLN A 93 -3.66 -13.05 -2.19
C GLN A 93 -3.40 -14.15 -1.17
N VAL A 94 -2.46 -13.88 -0.26
CA VAL A 94 -2.26 -14.67 0.97
C VAL A 94 -2.89 -13.90 2.11
N VAL A 95 -3.87 -14.50 2.78
CA VAL A 95 -4.55 -13.89 3.94
C VAL A 95 -4.14 -14.63 5.19
N ILE A 96 -3.70 -13.87 6.20
CA ILE A 96 -3.30 -14.38 7.51
C ILE A 96 -4.23 -13.77 8.56
N THR A 97 -4.69 -14.58 9.51
CA THR A 97 -5.61 -14.17 10.58
C THR A 97 -5.17 -14.74 11.93
N PHE A 98 -5.49 -14.02 13.02
CA PHE A 98 -5.34 -14.53 14.38
C PHE A 98 -6.69 -14.94 14.97
N GLY A 99 -6.76 -16.13 15.58
CA GLY A 99 -7.94 -16.66 16.27
C GLY A 99 -7.88 -18.16 16.55
N ASN A 100 -8.46 -18.60 17.68
CA ASN A 100 -8.43 -19.99 18.16
C ASN A 100 -9.68 -20.81 17.79
N ASP A 101 -10.66 -20.21 17.13
CA ASP A 101 -11.96 -20.84 16.91
C ASP A 101 -11.96 -21.82 15.72
N GLY A 102 -10.82 -22.00 15.05
CA GLY A 102 -10.68 -22.85 13.86
C GLY A 102 -11.54 -22.39 12.68
N SER A 103 -12.30 -21.29 12.82
CA SER A 103 -13.14 -20.75 11.77
C SER A 103 -12.31 -19.78 10.93
N VAL A 104 -11.40 -20.33 10.15
CA VAL A 104 -10.70 -19.54 9.13
C VAL A 104 -11.65 -19.19 7.98
N THR A 105 -12.94 -19.57 8.06
CA THR A 105 -13.91 -19.38 7.01
C THR A 105 -14.00 -17.89 6.71
N PRO A 106 -13.50 -17.43 5.54
CA PRO A 106 -13.95 -16.15 5.01
C PRO A 106 -15.48 -16.21 5.00
N PRO A 107 -16.21 -15.11 5.30
CA PRO A 107 -17.66 -15.16 5.32
C PRO A 107 -18.11 -15.76 3.99
N ALA A 108 -18.77 -16.92 4.04
CA ALA A 108 -19.29 -17.55 2.84
C ALA A 108 -20.25 -16.54 2.23
N ALA A 109 -19.96 -16.04 1.03
CA ALA A 109 -20.97 -15.29 0.32
C ALA A 109 -22.11 -16.27 0.03
N PRO A 110 -23.39 -15.85 0.17
CA PRO A 110 -24.52 -16.72 -0.10
C PRO A 110 -24.40 -17.23 -1.53
N VAL A 111 -24.14 -18.53 -1.68
CA VAL A 111 -24.02 -19.18 -2.99
C VAL A 111 -25.44 -19.40 -3.51
N PRO A 112 -25.85 -18.79 -4.64
CA PRO A 112 -27.21 -18.96 -5.16
C PRO A 112 -27.48 -20.38 -5.70
N ASN A 113 -26.43 -21.16 -5.98
CA ASN A 113 -26.52 -22.48 -6.59
C ASN A 113 -25.51 -23.48 -5.96
N PRO A 114 -25.94 -24.65 -5.45
CA PRO A 114 -25.06 -25.65 -4.85
C PRO A 114 -23.99 -26.26 -5.78
N ALA A 115 -24.05 -25.99 -7.10
CA ALA A 115 -23.05 -26.39 -8.07
C ALA A 115 -21.87 -25.40 -8.19
N ASP A 116 -21.99 -24.20 -7.62
CA ASP A 116 -20.92 -23.21 -7.65
C ASP A 116 -19.96 -23.45 -6.48
N GLN A 117 -18.65 -23.37 -6.74
CA GLN A 117 -17.62 -23.44 -5.72
C GLN A 117 -17.92 -22.40 -4.61
N PRO A 118 -17.67 -22.71 -3.33
CA PRO A 118 -17.90 -21.77 -2.24
C PRO A 118 -17.13 -20.47 -2.53
N THR A 119 -17.87 -19.38 -2.71
CA THR A 119 -17.29 -18.04 -2.88
C THR A 119 -16.97 -17.48 -1.51
N TYR A 120 -15.73 -17.04 -1.35
CA TYR A 120 -15.21 -16.53 -0.10
C TYR A 120 -15.09 -15.02 -0.19
N SER A 121 -15.71 -14.30 0.75
CA SER A 121 -15.55 -12.85 0.81
C SER A 121 -14.27 -12.49 1.56
N GLN A 122 -13.57 -11.47 1.07
CA GLN A 122 -12.45 -10.88 1.80
C GLN A 122 -12.92 -10.45 3.20
N PRO A 123 -12.12 -10.69 4.26
CA PRO A 123 -12.41 -10.08 5.54
C PRO A 123 -12.42 -8.56 5.37
N SER A 124 -13.47 -7.91 5.88
CA SER A 124 -13.63 -6.46 5.74
C SER A 124 -12.74 -5.74 6.74
N PRO A 125 -11.87 -4.81 6.30
CA PRO A 125 -11.07 -4.00 7.24
C PRO A 125 -11.93 -3.26 8.27
N ASP A 126 -13.15 -2.90 7.91
CA ASP A 126 -14.01 -2.09 8.78
C ASP A 126 -14.85 -2.90 9.78
N THR A 127 -15.21 -4.14 9.43
CA THR A 127 -16.22 -4.92 10.19
C THR A 127 -15.74 -6.29 10.66
N GLU A 128 -14.64 -6.82 10.13
CA GLU A 128 -14.14 -8.13 10.52
C GLU A 128 -13.81 -8.15 12.03
N PRO A 129 -14.33 -9.10 12.82
CA PRO A 129 -13.99 -9.22 14.25
C PRO A 129 -12.59 -9.80 14.50
N LYS A 130 -11.97 -10.48 13.54
CA LYS A 130 -10.65 -11.11 13.69
C LYS A 130 -9.53 -10.23 13.16
N ARG A 131 -8.40 -10.21 13.85
CA ARG A 131 -7.22 -9.53 13.32
C ARG A 131 -6.68 -10.26 12.09
N PHE A 132 -6.42 -9.54 11.01
CA PHE A 132 -5.95 -10.12 9.75
C PHE A 132 -5.03 -9.18 8.97
N GLN A 133 -4.29 -9.73 8.01
CA GLN A 133 -3.51 -8.99 7.02
C GLN A 133 -3.49 -9.75 5.70
N THR A 134 -3.35 -8.99 4.61
CA THR A 134 -3.24 -9.53 3.25
C THR A 134 -1.89 -9.19 2.64
N VAL A 135 -1.34 -10.14 1.90
CA VAL A 135 -0.21 -9.98 0.97
C VAL A 135 -0.75 -10.23 -0.45
N GLU A 136 -0.45 -9.35 -1.38
CA GLU A 136 -0.91 -9.44 -2.78
C GLU A 136 0.15 -10.06 -3.65
N LEU A 137 -0.24 -10.94 -4.58
CA LEU A 137 0.67 -11.82 -5.30
C LEU A 137 0.20 -12.12 -6.72
N THR A 138 1.14 -12.12 -7.66
CA THR A 138 1.01 -12.64 -9.03
C THR A 138 2.20 -13.56 -9.31
N ILE A 139 1.95 -14.79 -9.78
CA ILE A 139 2.97 -15.83 -10.02
C ILE A 139 2.97 -16.23 -11.49
N PRO A 140 4.13 -16.20 -12.19
CA PRO A 140 5.25 -15.30 -11.89
C PRO A 140 4.82 -13.84 -12.04
N GLY A 141 5.52 -12.93 -11.38
CA GLY A 141 5.16 -11.53 -11.42
C GLY A 141 5.69 -10.78 -10.21
N ILE A 142 4.78 -10.28 -9.39
CA ILE A 142 5.08 -9.39 -8.27
C ILE A 142 4.39 -9.90 -7.00
N VAL A 143 5.06 -9.72 -5.87
CA VAL A 143 4.44 -9.77 -4.53
C VAL A 143 4.64 -8.42 -3.84
N ASN A 144 3.66 -8.00 -3.05
CA ASN A 144 3.76 -6.77 -2.26
C ASN A 144 3.08 -6.89 -0.89
N LEU A 145 3.70 -6.24 0.09
CA LEU A 145 3.02 -5.87 1.33
C LEU A 145 2.10 -4.69 1.03
N THR A 146 0.85 -4.75 1.48
CA THR A 146 -0.12 -3.68 1.27
C THR A 146 -0.68 -3.18 2.58
N ALA A 147 -0.71 -1.87 2.71
CA ALA A 147 -1.40 -1.11 3.76
C ALA A 147 -2.37 -0.10 3.14
N VAL A 148 -2.78 -0.32 1.89
CA VAL A 148 -3.69 0.57 1.15
C VAL A 148 -5.02 0.67 1.88
N ASP A 149 -5.49 -0.42 2.48
CA ASP A 149 -6.77 -0.48 3.20
C ASP A 149 -6.59 -0.49 4.71
N MET A 150 -5.52 -1.11 5.22
CA MET A 150 -5.32 -1.28 6.66
C MET A 150 -3.92 -1.78 7.02
N VAL A 151 -3.59 -1.66 8.30
CA VAL A 151 -2.47 -2.34 8.97
C VAL A 151 -3.06 -3.24 10.04
N GLY A 152 -3.00 -4.55 9.83
CA GLY A 152 -3.46 -5.52 10.82
C GLY A 152 -2.33 -6.26 11.50
N ILE A 153 -1.69 -7.19 10.79
CA ILE A 153 -0.61 -8.05 11.29
C ILE A 153 0.70 -7.62 10.61
N PRO A 154 1.78 -7.33 11.36
CA PRO A 154 3.05 -6.96 10.74
C PRO A 154 3.70 -8.19 10.11
N ILE A 155 4.07 -8.08 8.83
CA ILE A 155 4.63 -9.18 8.03
C ILE A 155 5.85 -8.67 7.27
N ASP A 156 6.93 -9.44 7.32
CA ASP A 156 8.05 -9.32 6.40
C ASP A 156 7.91 -10.34 5.27
N MET A 157 8.44 -10.02 4.09
CA MET A 157 8.52 -10.94 2.96
C MET A 157 9.94 -11.02 2.41
N ALA A 158 10.35 -12.22 2.04
CA ALA A 158 11.63 -12.47 1.39
C ALA A 158 11.50 -13.56 0.32
N THR A 159 12.14 -13.36 -0.82
CA THR A 159 12.26 -14.35 -1.89
C THR A 159 13.58 -15.12 -1.75
N SER A 160 13.63 -16.33 -2.28
CA SER A 160 14.84 -17.18 -2.24
C SER A 160 16.04 -16.60 -2.99
N ASP A 161 15.85 -15.58 -3.82
CA ASP A 161 16.94 -14.84 -4.49
C ASP A 161 17.44 -13.62 -3.69
N GLY A 162 17.00 -13.47 -2.45
CA GLY A 162 17.48 -12.45 -1.51
C GLY A 162 16.74 -11.12 -1.57
N THR A 163 15.75 -10.98 -2.46
CA THR A 163 14.91 -9.77 -2.50
C THR A 163 13.95 -9.78 -1.31
N SER A 164 13.86 -8.68 -0.57
CA SER A 164 12.99 -8.63 0.61
C SER A 164 12.28 -7.28 0.75
N ARG A 165 11.15 -7.31 1.45
CA ARG A 165 10.52 -6.13 2.04
C ARG A 165 10.14 -6.45 3.47
N VAL A 166 10.45 -5.51 4.33
CA VAL A 166 10.23 -5.68 5.76
C VAL A 166 9.25 -4.63 6.26
N TRP A 167 8.41 -5.06 7.17
CA TRP A 167 7.84 -4.18 8.16
C TRP A 167 8.95 -3.81 9.14
N LYS A 168 9.64 -2.69 8.85
CA LYS A 168 10.82 -2.24 9.60
C LYS A 168 10.59 -2.17 11.11
N CYS A 169 9.35 -1.97 11.51
CA CYS A 169 8.93 -1.77 12.88
C CYS A 169 7.73 -2.64 13.27
N TYR A 170 7.46 -2.68 14.57
CA TYR A 170 6.37 -3.46 15.15
C TYR A 170 5.07 -2.63 15.23
N THR A 171 3.96 -3.31 15.53
CA THR A 171 2.62 -2.70 15.58
C THR A 171 2.58 -1.46 16.47
N ASP A 172 3.22 -1.48 17.64
CA ASP A 172 3.29 -0.36 18.58
C ASP A 172 3.94 0.90 17.99
N VAL A 173 5.03 0.74 17.25
CA VAL A 173 5.75 1.85 16.59
C VAL A 173 4.93 2.40 15.43
N VAL A 174 4.24 1.55 14.66
CA VAL A 174 3.31 2.01 13.61
C VAL A 174 2.18 2.83 14.22
N GLN A 175 1.58 2.35 15.32
CA GLN A 175 0.54 3.07 16.05
C GLN A 175 1.03 4.43 16.55
N ALA A 176 2.25 4.48 17.12
CA ALA A 176 2.86 5.72 17.58
C ALA A 176 3.14 6.71 16.44
N SER A 177 3.69 6.21 15.32
CA SER A 177 3.95 7.02 14.12
C SER A 177 2.67 7.61 13.54
N LEU A 178 1.61 6.79 13.39
CA LEU A 178 0.32 7.25 12.89
C LEU A 178 -0.32 8.26 13.82
N ARG A 179 -0.32 8.00 15.14
CA ARG A 179 -0.87 8.93 16.13
C ARG A 179 -0.19 10.30 16.04
N LYS A 180 1.14 10.33 15.95
CA LYS A 180 1.93 11.57 15.84
C LYS A 180 1.64 12.32 14.54
N THR A 181 1.73 11.63 13.41
CA THR A 181 1.57 12.25 12.08
C THR A 181 0.14 12.73 11.87
N LEU A 182 -0.85 11.94 12.27
CA LEU A 182 -2.25 12.29 12.13
C LEU A 182 -2.63 13.48 13.03
N ALA A 183 -2.14 13.53 14.27
CA ALA A 183 -2.34 14.68 15.15
C ALA A 183 -1.76 15.98 14.55
N ALA A 184 -0.56 15.90 13.95
CA ALA A 184 0.06 17.05 13.28
C ALA A 184 -0.73 17.52 12.05
N ALA A 185 -1.40 16.60 11.36
CA ALA A 185 -2.27 16.90 10.22
C ALA A 185 -3.71 17.30 10.63
N GLY A 186 -4.03 17.36 11.93
CA GLY A 186 -5.37 17.71 12.44
C GLY A 186 -6.40 16.58 12.38
N GLY A 187 -5.96 15.32 12.24
CA GLY A 187 -6.82 14.14 12.26
C GLY A 187 -7.04 13.55 13.66
N ASP A 188 -7.84 12.49 13.71
CA ASP A 188 -8.28 11.78 14.91
C ASP A 188 -7.90 10.29 14.84
N TYR A 189 -6.83 9.94 15.57
CA TYR A 189 -6.32 8.58 15.65
C TYR A 189 -7.35 7.58 16.22
N SER A 190 -8.23 8.02 17.12
CA SER A 190 -9.21 7.11 17.73
C SER A 190 -10.20 6.52 16.70
N ARG A 191 -10.36 7.20 15.56
CA ARG A 191 -11.23 6.76 14.44
C ARG A 191 -10.53 5.85 13.45
N THR A 192 -9.21 5.73 13.50
CA THR A 192 -8.44 4.84 12.62
C THR A 192 -8.25 3.46 13.24
N VAL A 193 -8.31 3.35 14.57
CA VAL A 193 -8.14 2.07 15.27
C VAL A 193 -9.45 1.27 15.24
N ARG A 194 -9.32 -0.04 15.05
CA ARG A 194 -10.38 -1.01 15.34
C ARG A 194 -9.94 -1.92 16.46
N THR A 195 -10.82 -2.15 17.42
CA THR A 195 -10.62 -3.03 18.57
C THR A 195 -11.70 -4.09 18.62
N GLY A 196 -11.35 -5.29 19.07
CA GLY A 196 -12.30 -6.36 19.31
C GLY A 196 -13.20 -6.04 20.51
N THR A 197 -14.22 -6.89 20.73
CA THR A 197 -15.14 -6.79 21.87
C THR A 197 -14.44 -6.88 23.23
N ASN A 198 -13.25 -7.49 23.27
CA ASN A 198 -12.39 -7.59 24.44
C ASN A 198 -11.40 -6.41 24.58
N GLY A 199 -11.55 -5.37 23.75
CA GLY A 199 -10.67 -4.19 23.74
C GLY A 199 -9.29 -4.42 23.10
N LYS A 200 -8.99 -5.63 22.61
CA LYS A 200 -7.70 -5.90 21.95
C LYS A 200 -7.64 -5.22 20.59
N PHE A 201 -6.45 -4.74 20.22
CA PHE A 201 -6.18 -4.19 18.90
C PHE A 201 -6.48 -5.22 17.80
N LEU A 202 -7.23 -4.81 16.78
CA LEU A 202 -7.45 -5.60 15.57
C LEU A 202 -6.62 -5.06 14.41
N ARG A 203 -6.73 -3.76 14.14
CA ARG A 203 -6.05 -3.11 13.01
C ARG A 203 -6.15 -1.59 13.09
N LEU A 204 -5.32 -0.93 12.29
CA LEU A 204 -5.48 0.45 11.86
C LEU A 204 -6.13 0.44 10.46
N VAL A 205 -7.11 1.28 10.24
CA VAL A 205 -7.88 1.36 8.99
C VAL A 205 -7.49 2.62 8.26
N SER A 206 -7.15 2.48 6.98
CA SER A 206 -6.70 3.57 6.13
C SER A 206 -7.85 4.53 5.76
N PRO A 207 -7.54 5.73 5.23
CA PRO A 207 -8.56 6.64 4.73
C PRO A 207 -9.30 6.15 3.49
N ASN A 208 -8.91 5.02 2.88
CA ASN A 208 -9.63 4.44 1.74
C ASN A 208 -10.89 3.70 2.19
N ILE A 209 -10.88 3.24 3.44
CA ILE A 209 -11.99 2.53 4.05
C ILE A 209 -12.78 3.52 4.90
N VAL A 210 -13.57 4.36 4.22
CA VAL A 210 -14.59 5.19 4.86
C VAL A 210 -15.94 4.56 4.59
N SER A 211 -16.44 3.79 5.55
CA SER A 211 -17.82 3.33 5.51
C SER A 211 -18.70 4.26 6.36
N GLY A 212 -20.00 4.29 6.10
CA GLY A 212 -20.94 5.00 6.97
C GLY A 212 -20.95 4.50 8.43
N LEU A 213 -20.40 3.31 8.69
CA LEU A 213 -20.32 2.71 10.03
C LEU A 213 -19.27 3.42 10.90
N ASN A 214 -18.14 3.82 10.30
CA ASN A 214 -17.04 4.46 11.01
C ASN A 214 -16.66 5.76 10.30
N LYS A 215 -16.93 6.89 10.95
CA LYS A 215 -16.48 8.20 10.47
C LYS A 215 -14.97 8.18 10.37
N SER A 216 -14.47 8.73 9.27
CA SER A 216 -13.04 8.78 9.07
C SER A 216 -12.33 9.72 10.05
N GLY A 217 -11.10 9.34 10.38
CA GLY A 217 -10.17 10.09 11.25
C GLY A 217 -9.22 11.03 10.50
N TYR A 218 -9.28 11.09 9.18
CA TYR A 218 -8.28 11.79 8.38
C TYR A 218 -8.69 13.23 8.02
N PRO A 219 -7.74 14.17 7.88
CA PRO A 219 -8.05 15.51 7.39
C PRO A 219 -8.46 15.46 5.92
N LYS A 220 -9.30 16.42 5.51
CA LYS A 220 -9.63 16.67 4.11
C LYS A 220 -8.56 17.53 3.44
N PHE A 221 -8.52 17.51 2.11
CA PHE A 221 -7.56 18.28 1.32
C PHE A 221 -8.09 19.64 0.81
N ASP A 222 -9.20 20.14 1.35
CA ASP A 222 -9.85 21.38 0.86
C ASP A 222 -8.89 22.58 0.86
N ALA A 223 -8.17 22.79 1.96
CA ALA A 223 -7.20 23.88 2.11
C ALA A 223 -6.00 23.70 1.17
N TYR A 224 -5.53 22.46 1.02
CA TYR A 224 -4.42 22.13 0.13
C TYR A 224 -4.78 22.44 -1.33
N LEU A 225 -5.91 21.92 -1.81
CA LEU A 225 -6.39 22.13 -3.18
C LEU A 225 -6.67 23.61 -3.46
N SER A 226 -7.30 24.32 -2.52
CA SER A 226 -7.56 25.76 -2.64
C SER A 226 -6.27 26.58 -2.75
N SER A 227 -5.20 26.16 -2.07
CA SER A 227 -3.91 26.85 -2.11
C SER A 227 -3.23 26.81 -3.48
N LEU A 228 -3.64 25.86 -4.35
CA LEU A 228 -3.09 25.67 -5.69
C LEU A 228 -3.84 26.46 -6.77
N ASN A 229 -4.91 27.18 -6.43
CA ASN A 229 -5.64 27.99 -7.41
C ASN A 229 -4.71 28.91 -8.22
N GLY A 230 -4.83 28.84 -9.54
CA GLY A 230 -3.99 29.56 -10.50
C GLY A 230 -2.59 29.00 -10.71
N GLN A 231 -2.20 27.92 -10.02
CA GLN A 231 -0.92 27.24 -10.27
C GLN A 231 -1.01 26.38 -11.53
N THR A 232 0.05 26.43 -12.34
CA THR A 232 0.26 25.50 -13.44
C THR A 232 0.93 24.23 -12.90
N LEU A 233 0.35 23.09 -13.20
CA LEU A 233 0.86 21.76 -12.88
C LEU A 233 1.28 21.09 -14.19
N THR A 234 2.47 20.50 -14.22
CA THR A 234 2.98 19.78 -15.38
C THR A 234 3.29 18.35 -14.99
N VAL A 235 2.66 17.41 -15.70
CA VAL A 235 2.87 15.97 -15.51
C VAL A 235 3.56 15.39 -16.74
N LYS A 236 4.72 14.78 -16.51
CA LYS A 236 5.65 14.27 -17.51
C LYS A 236 6.15 12.91 -17.10
N ARG A 237 6.21 12.02 -18.09
CA ARG A 237 6.84 10.71 -17.96
C ARG A 237 7.52 10.32 -19.26
N THR A 238 8.75 9.84 -19.14
CA THR A 238 9.48 9.22 -20.25
C THR A 238 9.01 7.77 -20.42
N LYS A 239 8.76 7.37 -21.67
CA LYS A 239 8.34 6.00 -21.98
C LYS A 239 9.36 4.98 -21.47
N GLY A 240 8.89 3.91 -20.81
CA GLY A 240 9.73 2.83 -20.29
C GLY A 240 10.34 3.12 -18.91
N VAL A 241 10.12 4.29 -18.32
CA VAL A 241 10.54 4.61 -16.94
C VAL A 241 9.46 4.15 -15.96
N ASP A 242 9.90 3.53 -14.86
CA ASP A 242 9.08 2.88 -13.82
C ASP A 242 8.01 1.92 -14.39
N TYR A 243 8.40 1.08 -15.35
CA TYR A 243 7.53 0.07 -15.97
C TYR A 243 6.30 0.63 -16.72
N SER A 244 6.19 1.95 -16.91
CA SER A 244 5.13 2.54 -17.73
C SER A 244 5.39 2.31 -19.22
N PRO A 245 4.45 1.72 -19.98
CA PRO A 245 4.57 1.58 -21.43
C PRO A 245 4.31 2.91 -22.17
N TYR A 246 3.91 3.97 -21.45
CA TYR A 246 3.52 5.25 -22.01
C TYR A 246 4.54 6.35 -21.72
N GLY A 247 4.78 7.20 -22.72
CA GLY A 247 5.41 8.51 -22.54
C GLY A 247 4.37 9.61 -22.76
N TYR A 248 4.44 10.65 -21.94
CA TYR A 248 3.51 11.78 -22.00
C TYR A 248 4.09 13.05 -21.38
N SER A 249 3.58 14.20 -21.83
CA SER A 249 3.84 15.51 -21.26
C SER A 249 2.59 16.37 -21.37
N TYR A 250 1.98 16.66 -20.23
CA TYR A 250 0.73 17.40 -20.12
C TYR A 250 0.89 18.53 -19.11
N SER A 251 0.22 19.65 -19.35
CA SER A 251 0.21 20.78 -18.41
C SER A 251 -1.20 21.33 -18.28
N GLY A 252 -1.55 21.76 -17.07
CA GLY A 252 -2.86 22.29 -16.76
C GLY A 252 -2.80 23.32 -15.63
N VAL A 253 -3.77 24.23 -15.59
CA VAL A 253 -3.91 25.20 -14.51
C VAL A 253 -5.02 24.76 -13.58
N VAL A 254 -4.79 24.82 -12.28
CA VAL A 254 -5.85 24.64 -11.28
C VAL A 254 -6.75 25.87 -11.33
N LYS A 255 -7.97 25.69 -11.83
CA LYS A 255 -8.91 26.78 -12.04
C LYS A 255 -9.74 27.06 -10.79
N ALA A 256 -10.15 28.31 -10.65
CA ALA A 256 -11.05 28.74 -9.58
C ALA A 256 -12.44 28.10 -9.65
N ASP A 257 -12.84 27.56 -10.82
CA ASP A 257 -14.07 26.80 -11.01
C ASP A 257 -14.02 25.38 -10.41
N GLY A 258 -12.89 25.00 -9.79
CA GLY A 258 -12.71 23.70 -9.19
C GLY A 258 -12.38 22.60 -10.20
N SER A 259 -11.72 22.92 -11.32
CA SER A 259 -11.22 21.93 -12.28
C SER A 259 -9.72 22.10 -12.57
N ILE A 260 -9.09 21.00 -12.99
CA ILE A 260 -7.74 21.01 -13.56
C ILE A 260 -7.85 20.41 -14.95
N VAL A 261 -7.52 21.18 -15.98
CA VAL A 261 -7.55 20.72 -17.38
C VAL A 261 -6.11 20.58 -17.87
N PHE A 262 -5.64 19.34 -17.93
CA PHE A 262 -4.35 18.97 -18.47
C PHE A 262 -4.45 18.81 -19.99
N ALA A 263 -3.74 19.65 -20.75
CA ALA A 263 -3.60 19.53 -22.19
C ALA A 263 -2.18 19.04 -22.54
N PRO A 264 -1.98 18.35 -23.67
CA PRO A 264 -0.64 18.00 -24.14
C PRO A 264 0.22 19.27 -24.30
N THR A 265 1.49 19.21 -23.91
CA THR A 265 2.39 20.38 -24.03
C THR A 265 2.82 20.65 -25.47
N ASP A 266 2.75 19.64 -26.33
CA ASP A 266 3.19 19.73 -27.72
C ASP A 266 2.11 20.43 -28.55
N LYS A 267 2.44 21.61 -29.10
CA LYS A 267 1.49 22.53 -29.77
C LYS A 267 0.81 22.02 -31.04
N GLY A 268 1.08 20.80 -31.49
CA GLY A 268 0.40 20.14 -32.60
C GLY A 268 -0.21 18.78 -32.25
N SER A 269 -0.17 18.40 -30.97
CA SER A 269 -0.72 17.13 -30.52
C SER A 269 -2.23 17.08 -30.77
N LYS A 270 -2.69 15.94 -31.29
CA LYS A 270 -4.12 15.61 -31.39
C LYS A 270 -4.62 14.80 -30.20
N GLU A 271 -3.78 14.59 -29.20
CA GLU A 271 -4.17 13.84 -28.01
C GLU A 271 -5.23 14.63 -27.21
N PRO A 272 -6.32 13.97 -26.80
CA PRO A 272 -7.31 14.51 -25.88
C PRO A 272 -6.71 15.13 -24.60
N SER A 273 -7.34 16.19 -24.10
CA SER A 273 -7.07 16.72 -22.75
C SER A 273 -7.61 15.79 -21.66
N LEU A 274 -7.04 15.86 -20.46
CA LEU A 274 -7.55 15.21 -19.27
C LEU A 274 -8.12 16.28 -18.32
N THR A 275 -9.36 16.12 -17.85
CA THR A 275 -9.98 17.05 -16.90
C THR A 275 -10.26 16.35 -15.57
N ILE A 276 -9.73 16.89 -14.49
CA ILE A 276 -9.99 16.41 -13.12
C ILE A 276 -10.85 17.44 -12.39
N PRO A 277 -12.06 17.08 -11.93
CA PRO A 277 -12.79 17.90 -10.99
C PRO A 277 -12.04 17.94 -9.64
N VAL A 278 -11.59 19.11 -9.20
CA VAL A 278 -10.89 19.29 -7.92
C VAL A 278 -11.74 18.81 -6.74
N GLY A 279 -13.07 19.01 -6.82
CA GLY A 279 -14.00 18.56 -5.77
C GLY A 279 -13.90 17.06 -5.48
N THR A 280 -13.59 16.23 -6.48
CA THR A 280 -13.46 14.78 -6.27
C THR A 280 -12.14 14.40 -5.58
N LEU A 281 -11.12 15.28 -5.60
CA LEU A 281 -9.82 15.07 -4.95
C LEU A 281 -9.82 15.35 -3.44
N THR A 282 -10.81 16.08 -2.94
CA THR A 282 -10.88 16.55 -1.55
C THR A 282 -10.95 15.43 -0.50
N SER A 283 -11.21 14.20 -0.93
CA SER A 283 -11.89 13.13 -0.17
C SER A 283 -11.52 13.03 1.30
N ASN A 284 -12.58 13.00 2.09
CA ASN A 284 -12.78 12.14 3.26
C ASN A 284 -14.26 12.25 3.70
N ASP A 285 -15.18 12.35 2.74
CA ASP A 285 -16.56 12.80 2.95
C ASP A 285 -17.56 11.65 3.10
N GLY A 286 -17.10 10.39 3.02
CA GLY A 286 -17.93 9.19 3.14
C GLY A 286 -18.74 8.86 1.87
N VAL A 287 -18.43 9.50 0.74
CA VAL A 287 -19.03 9.18 -0.57
C VAL A 287 -18.16 8.16 -1.30
N PRO A 288 -18.63 6.93 -1.59
CA PRO A 288 -17.81 5.88 -2.20
C PRO A 288 -17.21 6.24 -3.58
N ALA A 289 -17.86 7.14 -4.33
CA ALA A 289 -17.37 7.61 -5.62
C ALA A 289 -16.26 8.68 -5.50
N HIS A 290 -16.05 9.25 -4.32
CA HIS A 290 -15.06 10.29 -4.05
C HIS A 290 -13.93 9.71 -3.19
N THR A 291 -13.11 8.86 -3.80
CA THR A 291 -11.94 8.28 -3.12
C THR A 291 -10.77 9.28 -3.01
N GLY A 292 -10.85 10.40 -3.74
CA GLY A 292 -9.93 11.55 -3.73
C GLY A 292 -8.45 11.22 -3.74
N ILE A 293 -7.68 12.04 -3.03
CA ILE A 293 -6.22 11.89 -2.93
C ILE A 293 -5.83 10.64 -2.15
N TYR A 294 -6.65 10.20 -1.18
CA TYR A 294 -6.33 9.02 -0.37
C TYR A 294 -6.45 7.71 -1.16
N GLY A 295 -7.57 7.52 -1.86
CA GLY A 295 -7.85 6.28 -2.59
C GLY A 295 -7.47 6.33 -4.07
N ASN A 296 -7.01 7.48 -4.56
CA ASN A 296 -6.42 7.65 -5.88
C ASN A 296 -7.28 7.14 -7.06
N ASN A 297 -8.60 7.03 -6.90
CA ASN A 297 -9.49 6.47 -7.92
C ASN A 297 -10.73 7.36 -8.12
N SER A 298 -10.54 8.68 -8.10
CA SER A 298 -11.63 9.60 -8.42
C SER A 298 -11.87 9.64 -9.92
N PRO A 299 -13.13 9.90 -10.34
CA PRO A 299 -13.43 10.03 -11.74
C PRO A 299 -12.72 11.24 -12.37
N TYR A 300 -12.34 11.10 -13.63
CA TYR A 300 -11.84 12.18 -14.48
C TYR A 300 -12.45 12.07 -15.88
N LEU A 301 -12.24 13.07 -16.73
CA LEU A 301 -12.78 13.08 -18.10
C LEU A 301 -11.63 13.12 -19.11
N VAL A 302 -11.83 12.48 -20.26
CA VAL A 302 -10.89 12.49 -21.39
C VAL A 302 -11.53 13.15 -22.62
N GLY A 303 -10.86 14.17 -23.16
CA GLY A 303 -11.33 14.97 -24.29
C GLY A 303 -12.64 15.69 -23.99
N ALA A 304 -13.55 15.67 -24.96
CA ALA A 304 -14.91 16.21 -24.83
C ALA A 304 -15.91 15.21 -24.20
N SER A 305 -15.44 14.06 -23.70
CA SER A 305 -16.30 13.06 -23.07
C SER A 305 -16.97 13.64 -21.84
N LYS A 306 -18.25 13.29 -21.64
CA LYS A 306 -19.01 13.54 -20.41
C LYS A 306 -19.12 12.30 -19.52
N THR A 307 -18.53 11.19 -19.94
CA THR A 307 -18.50 9.94 -19.20
C THR A 307 -17.25 9.91 -18.35
N ASN A 308 -17.41 9.49 -17.09
CA ASN A 308 -16.29 9.29 -16.18
C ASN A 308 -15.34 8.22 -16.71
N HIS A 309 -14.06 8.54 -16.62
CA HIS A 309 -12.89 7.67 -16.81
C HIS A 309 -12.31 7.38 -15.42
N TYR A 310 -11.68 6.21 -15.24
CA TYR A 310 -11.15 5.69 -13.98
C TYR A 310 -9.81 4.98 -14.17
N VAL A 311 -9.01 4.88 -13.11
CA VAL A 311 -7.68 4.25 -13.19
C VAL A 311 -7.73 2.76 -13.57
N SER A 312 -8.90 2.11 -13.42
CA SER A 312 -9.15 0.71 -13.78
C SER A 312 -9.16 0.46 -15.29
N GLU A 313 -9.36 1.47 -16.13
CA GLU A 313 -9.28 1.31 -17.59
C GLU A 313 -7.84 1.02 -18.06
N ASN A 314 -6.86 1.31 -17.20
CA ASN A 314 -5.45 0.94 -17.38
C ASN A 314 -4.85 1.40 -18.74
N ASP A 315 -5.29 2.56 -19.23
CA ASP A 315 -4.79 3.18 -20.45
C ASP A 315 -3.78 4.31 -20.17
N LYS A 316 -3.38 5.03 -21.22
CA LYS A 316 -2.46 6.16 -21.11
C LYS A 316 -3.00 7.27 -20.19
N TYR A 317 -4.31 7.54 -20.20
CA TYR A 317 -4.91 8.59 -19.37
C TYR A 317 -5.02 8.16 -17.92
N ALA A 318 -5.26 6.88 -17.65
CA ALA A 318 -5.10 6.29 -16.33
C ALA A 318 -3.67 6.48 -15.83
N ALA A 319 -2.65 6.23 -16.66
CA ALA A 319 -1.26 6.47 -16.28
C ALA A 319 -0.96 7.95 -15.97
N ILE A 320 -1.48 8.90 -16.76
CA ILE A 320 -1.34 10.34 -16.48
C ILE A 320 -2.02 10.70 -15.15
N TYR A 321 -3.26 10.23 -14.95
CA TYR A 321 -4.02 10.49 -13.75
C TYR A 321 -3.32 9.94 -12.50
N ARG A 322 -2.80 8.70 -12.55
CA ARG A 322 -2.03 8.05 -11.49
C ARG A 322 -0.87 8.93 -11.01
N ASP A 323 -0.06 9.43 -11.94
CA ASP A 323 1.06 10.33 -11.63
C ASP A 323 0.58 11.64 -10.97
N VAL A 324 -0.52 12.23 -11.46
CA VAL A 324 -1.09 13.44 -10.88
C VAL A 324 -1.53 13.21 -9.43
N VAL A 325 -2.30 12.15 -9.17
CA VAL A 325 -2.85 11.89 -7.82
C VAL A 325 -1.81 11.34 -6.85
N ALA A 326 -0.82 10.58 -7.32
CA ALA A 326 0.32 10.19 -6.50
C ALA A 326 1.11 11.43 -6.04
N ALA A 327 1.34 12.39 -6.95
CA ALA A 327 2.00 13.64 -6.59
C ALA A 327 1.19 14.49 -5.60
N PHE A 328 -0.15 14.45 -5.64
CA PHE A 328 -1.00 15.02 -4.58
C PHE A 328 -0.84 14.26 -3.26
N ALA A 329 -0.84 12.92 -3.28
CA ALA A 329 -0.67 12.11 -2.07
C ALA A 329 0.68 12.39 -1.39
N TYR A 330 1.75 12.58 -2.16
CA TYR A 330 3.05 12.97 -1.65
C TYR A 330 3.15 14.45 -1.21
N GLY A 331 2.25 15.31 -1.66
CA GLY A 331 2.28 16.75 -1.40
C GLY A 331 3.25 17.53 -2.30
N PHE A 332 3.66 16.98 -3.44
CA PHE A 332 4.63 17.60 -4.34
C PHE A 332 4.11 18.87 -5.03
N TRP A 333 2.80 18.92 -5.31
CA TRP A 333 2.18 20.14 -5.85
C TRP A 333 2.14 21.23 -4.78
N SER A 334 2.57 22.45 -5.09
CA SER A 334 2.61 23.53 -4.11
C SER A 334 2.56 24.92 -4.71
N LYS A 335 2.05 25.90 -3.94
CA LYS A 335 2.06 27.30 -4.35
C LYS A 335 3.49 27.83 -4.43
N GLY A 336 3.91 28.25 -5.63
CA GLY A 336 5.26 28.76 -5.87
C GLY A 336 6.36 27.69 -5.93
N GLY A 337 6.00 26.40 -5.90
CA GLY A 337 6.91 25.29 -6.16
C GLY A 337 7.12 25.04 -7.65
N ALA A 338 8.00 24.10 -7.98
CA ALA A 338 8.31 23.76 -9.36
C ALA A 338 7.10 23.22 -10.14
N ASN A 339 6.21 22.46 -9.47
CA ASN A 339 5.00 21.87 -10.06
C ASN A 339 5.25 21.18 -11.41
N ASP A 340 6.33 20.40 -11.49
CA ASP A 340 6.69 19.57 -12.64
C ASP A 340 7.09 18.17 -12.15
N SER A 341 6.35 17.14 -12.54
CA SER A 341 6.56 15.78 -12.06
C SER A 341 7.89 15.16 -12.47
N SER A 342 8.57 15.72 -13.47
CA SER A 342 9.93 15.29 -13.83
C SER A 342 10.97 15.62 -12.75
N GLN A 343 10.62 16.48 -11.79
CA GLN A 343 11.48 16.86 -10.67
C GLN A 343 11.10 16.18 -9.35
N PHE A 344 10.03 15.37 -9.35
CA PHE A 344 9.56 14.70 -8.15
C PHE A 344 10.39 13.45 -7.88
N SER A 345 10.68 13.22 -6.60
CA SER A 345 11.48 12.09 -6.16
C SER A 345 11.15 11.72 -4.73
N THR A 346 11.03 10.43 -4.48
CA THR A 346 10.86 9.89 -3.12
C THR A 346 12.18 9.71 -2.36
N GLN A 347 13.32 9.98 -3.01
CA GLN A 347 14.67 9.72 -2.47
C GLN A 347 15.23 10.85 -1.59
N SER A 348 14.40 11.82 -1.16
CA SER A 348 14.86 12.87 -0.24
C SER A 348 15.34 12.27 1.08
N SER A 349 16.40 12.82 1.67
CA SER A 349 16.92 12.41 2.99
C SER A 349 15.90 12.62 4.12
N SER A 350 14.97 13.55 3.95
CA SER A 350 13.85 13.77 4.88
C SER A 350 12.65 12.84 4.65
N GLY A 351 12.67 12.01 3.60
CA GLY A 351 11.52 11.27 3.09
C GLY A 351 10.67 12.08 2.09
N PRO A 352 9.83 11.43 1.27
CA PRO A 352 9.06 12.09 0.20
C PRO A 352 8.12 13.18 0.75
N PHE A 353 7.33 12.84 1.77
CA PHE A 353 6.29 13.71 2.31
C PHE A 353 6.87 14.91 3.04
N GLN A 354 7.80 14.67 3.98
CA GLN A 354 8.47 15.73 4.72
C GLN A 354 9.48 16.49 3.85
N GLY A 355 9.97 15.91 2.75
CA GLY A 355 10.77 16.62 1.75
C GLY A 355 9.93 17.56 0.89
N ALA A 356 8.70 17.16 0.58
CA ALA A 356 7.77 17.97 -0.20
C ALA A 356 7.20 19.15 0.60
N GLN A 357 6.70 18.91 1.82
CA GLN A 357 5.96 19.91 2.61
C GLN A 357 6.12 19.74 4.13
N PRO A 358 7.34 19.86 4.71
CA PRO A 358 7.54 19.63 6.14
C PRO A 358 6.80 20.63 7.03
N LYS A 359 6.47 21.82 6.50
CA LYS A 359 5.79 22.90 7.22
C LYS A 359 4.26 22.83 7.17
N ASN A 360 3.70 22.04 6.25
CA ASN A 360 2.25 21.97 6.00
C ASN A 360 1.81 20.52 6.06
N ALA A 361 1.63 20.00 7.28
CA ALA A 361 1.29 18.59 7.52
C ALA A 361 -0.09 18.18 6.96
N ASP A 362 -0.93 19.15 6.59
CA ASP A 362 -2.24 19.00 5.97
C ASP A 362 -2.21 18.88 4.43
N ARG A 363 -1.01 18.91 3.82
CA ARG A 363 -0.84 18.92 2.34
C ARG A 363 -0.33 17.61 1.76
N TYR A 364 -0.42 16.52 2.51
CA TYR A 364 -0.05 15.19 2.02
C TYR A 364 -0.88 14.10 2.70
N ASN A 365 -0.81 12.89 2.16
CA ASN A 365 -1.44 11.70 2.72
C ASN A 365 -0.79 11.33 4.07
N ALA A 366 -1.41 11.78 5.18
CA ALA A 366 -0.91 11.57 6.53
C ALA A 366 -0.82 10.08 6.93
N TRP A 367 -1.63 9.21 6.32
CA TRP A 367 -1.55 7.76 6.51
C TRP A 367 -0.26 7.22 5.91
N ALA A 368 -0.04 7.45 4.62
CA ALA A 368 1.16 6.98 3.93
C ALA A 368 2.45 7.59 4.54
N ALA A 369 2.42 8.88 4.88
CA ALA A 369 3.53 9.57 5.54
C ALA A 369 3.91 8.95 6.91
N ALA A 370 2.92 8.42 7.65
CA ALA A 370 3.16 7.75 8.91
C ALA A 370 3.77 6.36 8.73
N LEU A 371 3.41 5.66 7.66
CA LEU A 371 3.86 4.29 7.37
C LEU A 371 5.23 4.26 6.70
N TRP A 372 5.55 5.24 5.87
CA TRP A 372 6.79 5.30 5.08
C TRP A 372 8.09 5.05 5.87
N PRO A 373 8.31 5.68 7.05
CA PRO A 373 9.56 5.45 7.79
C PRO A 373 9.61 4.07 8.46
N VAL A 374 8.46 3.44 8.74
CA VAL A 374 8.33 2.29 9.64
C VAL A 374 7.87 1.01 8.94
N THR A 375 7.56 1.06 7.65
CA THR A 375 7.11 -0.08 6.84
C THR A 375 7.74 -0.05 5.43
N GLY A 376 7.74 -1.19 4.76
CA GLY A 376 7.99 -1.32 3.32
C GLY A 376 6.74 -1.68 2.53
N ALA A 377 5.56 -1.35 3.05
CA ALA A 377 4.26 -1.67 2.44
C ALA A 377 3.69 -0.48 1.67
N TYR A 378 2.80 -0.75 0.71
CA TYR A 378 2.01 0.32 0.05
C TYR A 378 1.05 0.99 1.04
N GLY A 379 1.29 2.24 1.41
CA GLY A 379 0.35 3.09 2.13
C GLY A 379 -0.78 3.65 1.25
N PHE A 380 -0.61 3.67 -0.07
CA PHE A 380 -1.65 4.04 -1.04
C PHE A 380 -1.40 3.38 -2.40
N ALA A 381 -2.40 3.35 -3.29
CA ALA A 381 -2.43 2.49 -4.47
C ALA A 381 -1.29 2.72 -5.50
N PHE A 382 -0.64 3.89 -5.47
CA PHE A 382 0.39 4.28 -6.46
C PHE A 382 1.68 4.78 -5.79
N GLU A 383 2.00 4.26 -4.61
CA GLU A 383 3.20 4.65 -3.85
C GLU A 383 4.54 4.20 -4.52
N ASP A 384 4.48 3.34 -5.52
CA ASP A 384 5.58 3.02 -6.42
C ASP A 384 5.89 4.12 -7.44
N THR A 385 4.99 5.08 -7.61
CA THR A 385 5.19 6.21 -8.51
C THR A 385 6.27 7.15 -7.95
N PHE A 386 7.18 7.62 -8.82
CA PHE A 386 8.32 8.48 -8.48
C PHE A 386 9.34 7.83 -7.54
N ASN A 387 9.28 6.49 -7.40
CA ASN A 387 10.07 5.71 -6.46
C ASN A 387 11.05 4.77 -7.17
N PRO A 388 12.16 5.29 -7.72
CA PRO A 388 13.17 4.44 -8.31
C PRO A 388 13.97 3.74 -7.19
N GLY A 389 13.98 2.41 -7.17
CA GLY A 389 14.92 1.62 -6.37
C GLY A 389 14.33 0.83 -5.19
N ASP A 390 15.13 0.70 -4.12
CA ASP A 390 14.94 -0.29 -3.04
C ASP A 390 13.71 -0.07 -2.14
N ARG A 391 13.01 1.05 -2.34
CA ARG A 391 11.80 1.43 -1.59
C ARG A 391 10.50 1.11 -2.31
N ASN A 392 10.52 0.56 -3.52
CA ASN A 392 9.29 0.11 -4.19
C ASN A 392 8.67 -1.07 -3.40
N PRO A 393 7.45 -0.98 -2.83
CA PRO A 393 6.88 -2.06 -2.02
C PRO A 393 6.66 -3.39 -2.76
N ALA A 394 6.62 -3.35 -4.10
CA ALA A 394 6.56 -4.52 -4.96
C ALA A 394 7.95 -5.14 -5.16
N ILE A 395 8.04 -6.47 -5.06
CA ILE A 395 9.23 -7.24 -5.42
C ILE A 395 8.89 -8.35 -6.41
N PRO A 396 9.80 -8.66 -7.35
CA PRO A 396 9.56 -9.71 -8.34
C PRO A 396 9.51 -11.09 -7.69
N VAL A 397 8.62 -11.94 -8.18
CA VAL A 397 8.55 -13.38 -7.85
C VAL A 397 8.61 -14.23 -9.10
N LYS A 398 9.37 -15.32 -9.02
CA LYS A 398 9.53 -16.29 -10.11
C LYS A 398 8.42 -17.33 -10.08
N ALA A 399 8.29 -18.09 -11.17
CA ALA A 399 7.34 -19.19 -11.26
C ALA A 399 7.69 -20.35 -10.31
N SER A 400 8.95 -20.42 -9.88
CA SER A 400 9.48 -21.41 -8.94
C SER A 400 10.50 -20.77 -8.00
N GLY A 401 10.65 -21.34 -6.81
CA GLY A 401 11.49 -20.81 -5.74
C GLY A 401 10.71 -20.75 -4.44
N GLN A 402 11.14 -19.93 -3.50
CA GLN A 402 10.44 -19.74 -2.24
C GLN A 402 10.13 -18.26 -1.99
N LEU A 403 8.91 -17.99 -1.52
CA LEU A 403 8.48 -16.75 -0.88
C LEU A 403 8.25 -17.06 0.60
N THR A 404 9.05 -16.48 1.48
CA THR A 404 8.85 -16.58 2.94
C THR A 404 8.13 -15.34 3.43
N LEU A 405 7.03 -15.55 4.15
CA LEU A 405 6.28 -14.53 4.87
C LEU A 405 6.54 -14.72 6.37
N THR A 406 7.13 -13.73 7.03
CA THR A 406 7.44 -13.80 8.47
C THR A 406 6.52 -12.87 9.24
N ILE A 407 5.68 -13.45 10.09
CA ILE A 407 4.79 -12.70 10.97
C ILE A 407 5.60 -12.14 12.14
N GLN A 408 5.61 -10.83 12.31
CA GLN A 408 6.37 -10.16 13.36
C GLN A 408 5.57 -10.00 14.68
N PRO A 409 6.26 -9.81 15.82
CA PRO A 409 5.65 -9.41 17.08
C PRO A 409 4.87 -8.09 17.00
N ASP A 410 4.00 -7.86 17.99
CA ASP A 410 3.30 -6.57 18.14
C ASP A 410 4.13 -5.49 18.81
N ILE A 411 5.00 -5.88 19.73
CA ILE A 411 5.75 -4.99 20.60
C ILE A 411 7.21 -5.05 20.18
N THR A 412 7.82 -3.87 20.09
CA THR A 412 9.25 -3.75 19.80
C THR A 412 10.06 -4.47 20.88
N PRO A 413 10.87 -5.49 20.53
CA PRO A 413 11.74 -6.16 21.50
C PRO A 413 12.72 -5.15 22.11
N PRO A 414 13.02 -5.22 23.42
CA PRO A 414 13.84 -4.22 24.13
C PRO A 414 15.23 -3.92 23.55
N ASN A 415 15.77 -4.81 22.69
CA ASN A 415 17.10 -4.71 22.10
C ASN A 415 17.09 -4.63 20.57
N ARG A 416 15.93 -4.44 19.95
CA ARG A 416 15.84 -4.22 18.50
C ARG A 416 15.34 -2.81 18.24
N GLY A 417 16.18 -2.00 17.61
CA GLY A 417 15.76 -0.71 17.10
C GLY A 417 14.82 -0.85 15.91
N CYS A 418 14.08 0.22 15.69
CA CYS A 418 13.76 0.72 14.36
C CYS A 418 14.81 1.79 13.99
#